data_AF-A0A3B4DFW6-F1
#
_entry.id   AF-A0A3B4DFW6-F1
#
_cell.length_a   1.000
_cell.length_b   1.000
_cell.length_c   1.000
_cell.angle_alpha   90.00
_cell.angle_beta   90.00
_cell.angle_gamma   90.00
#
_symmetry.space_group_name_H-M   'P 1'
#
loop_
_entity.id
_entity.type
_entity.pdbx_description
1 polymer ?
#
loop_
_entity_poly.entity_id
_entity_poly.type
_entity_poly.pdbx_seq_one_letter_code
_entity_poly.pdbx_strand_id
1 'polypeptide(L)'
;GSYNVSMATGPGLEWTFPPPPCKGAITVTTEDLECLDSGEFLNDVIIDFYLKYLLVQKAPRSSAKRSHVFSSFFYKQLTRRDNANEDSTSTPAQLRRHQRVRTWTRHVDIFEKDFLFVPVNQEAHWYLVVVCFPGMDEPQLMEREGQDSVQEGTETSSDSMVGSENQEASRHHSDGDKSSGIASSSSFASECLSNFASSQFHCLVTCMRACFSACLYFFSRYLQVEWEVKRGGQRDFSAERMVGSHCRVPLQDNSSDCGLYLLQYAESFLQDPVVHFDLPLRLECWFPRQQVREKREEIRDLVLHLYRFQQGSLGNEGSEDKIEIGNVVQ
;
A
#
# COMPACT_ATOMS: atom_id res chain seq x y z
N GLY A 1 -0.26 13.47 -29.38
CA GLY A 1 -1.22 13.88 -30.42
C GLY A 1 -2.60 13.37 -30.03
N SER A 2 -3.68 14.00 -30.49
CA SER A 2 -5.03 13.68 -30.01
C SER A 2 -5.49 12.28 -30.45
N TYR A 3 -5.65 11.36 -29.51
CA TYR A 3 -6.16 10.01 -29.76
C TYR A 3 -7.68 10.02 -29.92
N ASN A 4 -8.16 10.55 -31.05
CA ASN A 4 -9.53 10.33 -31.50
C ASN A 4 -9.69 8.86 -31.92
N VAL A 5 -9.75 7.96 -30.94
CA VAL A 5 -10.31 6.62 -31.14
C VAL A 5 -11.79 6.84 -31.43
N SER A 6 -12.15 6.71 -32.71
CA SER A 6 -13.56 6.64 -33.10
C SER A 6 -14.14 5.40 -32.43
N MET A 7 -14.89 5.60 -31.34
CA MET A 7 -15.71 4.55 -30.74
C MET A 7 -16.80 4.18 -31.76
N ALA A 8 -16.50 3.17 -32.57
CA ALA A 8 -17.44 2.61 -33.53
C ALA A 8 -18.70 2.12 -32.80
N THR A 9 -19.84 2.21 -33.48
CA THR A 9 -21.17 1.91 -32.91
C THR A 9 -21.37 0.41 -32.68
N GLY A 10 -20.74 -0.13 -31.64
CA GLY A 10 -20.98 -1.45 -31.07
C GLY A 10 -21.58 -1.36 -29.65
N PRO A 11 -21.78 -2.51 -28.97
CA PRO A 11 -22.00 -2.50 -27.53
C PRO A 11 -20.79 -1.87 -26.81
N GLY A 12 -21.03 -1.26 -25.65
CA GLY A 12 -19.98 -0.65 -24.83
C GLY A 12 -18.90 -1.64 -24.39
N LEU A 13 -17.78 -1.10 -23.90
CA LEU A 13 -16.67 -1.86 -23.35
C LEU A 13 -17.10 -2.47 -22.01
N GLU A 14 -17.69 -3.66 -22.02
CA GLU A 14 -17.97 -4.45 -20.80
C GLU A 14 -16.96 -5.60 -20.70
N TRP A 15 -16.26 -5.70 -19.57
CA TRP A 15 -15.29 -6.77 -19.31
C TRP A 15 -15.19 -7.11 -17.82
N THR A 16 -14.52 -8.22 -17.48
CA THR A 16 -14.52 -8.74 -16.10
C THR A 16 -13.13 -9.10 -15.56
N PHE A 17 -12.86 -8.75 -14.30
CA PHE A 17 -11.57 -9.02 -13.64
C PHE A 17 -11.66 -9.75 -12.28
N PRO A 18 -10.88 -10.83 -12.06
CA PRO A 18 -10.18 -11.63 -13.07
C PRO A 18 -11.18 -12.36 -14.00
N PRO A 19 -10.76 -12.76 -15.20
CA PRO A 19 -11.64 -13.43 -16.17
C PRO A 19 -12.22 -14.76 -15.65
N PRO A 20 -13.38 -15.20 -16.18
CA PRO A 20 -13.87 -16.57 -15.99
C PRO A 20 -12.78 -17.61 -16.33
N PRO A 21 -12.65 -18.72 -15.58
CA PRO A 21 -13.56 -19.21 -14.54
C PRO A 21 -13.31 -18.64 -13.12
N CYS A 22 -12.53 -17.57 -12.97
CA CYS A 22 -12.21 -17.00 -11.66
C CYS A 22 -13.47 -16.48 -10.93
N LYS A 23 -13.48 -16.59 -9.59
CA LYS A 23 -14.63 -16.22 -8.76
C LYS A 23 -14.60 -14.76 -8.30
N GLY A 24 -15.79 -14.20 -8.08
CA GLY A 24 -15.98 -12.83 -7.59
C GLY A 24 -15.46 -11.77 -8.53
N ALA A 25 -15.56 -12.00 -9.85
CA ALA A 25 -15.11 -11.06 -10.87
C ALA A 25 -15.85 -9.72 -10.74
N ILE A 26 -15.12 -8.63 -11.02
CA ILE A 26 -15.63 -7.25 -11.05
C ILE A 26 -15.88 -6.92 -12.52
N THR A 27 -17.11 -6.57 -12.89
CA THR A 27 -17.40 -5.97 -14.20
C THR A 27 -16.94 -4.51 -14.17
N VAL A 28 -16.31 -4.06 -15.26
CA VAL A 28 -15.99 -2.65 -15.51
C VAL A 28 -16.55 -2.29 -16.88
N THR A 29 -17.29 -1.18 -16.97
CA THR A 29 -17.94 -0.71 -18.20
C THR A 29 -17.18 0.46 -18.86
N THR A 30 -17.72 1.05 -19.93
CA THR A 30 -17.17 2.29 -20.51
C THR A 30 -17.39 3.47 -19.57
N GLU A 31 -18.56 3.54 -18.97
CA GLU A 31 -19.01 4.59 -18.04
C GLU A 31 -18.14 4.60 -16.76
N ASP A 32 -17.65 3.45 -16.32
CA ASP A 32 -16.67 3.37 -15.23
C ASP A 32 -15.33 4.05 -15.58
N LEU A 33 -14.96 4.10 -16.87
CA LEU A 33 -13.71 4.74 -17.33
C LEU A 33 -13.83 6.25 -17.48
N GLU A 34 -15.04 6.82 -17.49
CA GLU A 34 -15.24 8.27 -17.49
C GLU A 34 -14.68 8.91 -16.20
N CYS A 35 -14.72 8.20 -15.07
CA CYS A 35 -14.18 8.72 -13.81
C CYS A 35 -12.63 8.82 -13.76
N LEU A 36 -11.94 8.26 -14.76
CA LEU A 36 -10.50 8.42 -14.94
C LEU A 36 -10.15 9.78 -15.59
N ASP A 37 -11.10 10.51 -16.16
CA ASP A 37 -10.86 11.79 -16.81
C ASP A 37 -10.35 12.88 -15.84
N SER A 38 -9.61 13.86 -16.38
CA SER A 38 -8.88 14.86 -15.60
C SER A 38 -9.81 15.75 -14.77
N GLY A 39 -9.88 15.47 -13.47
CA GLY A 39 -10.66 16.23 -12.49
C GLY A 39 -11.76 15.40 -11.81
N GLU A 40 -12.11 14.24 -12.35
CA GLU A 40 -13.21 13.42 -11.84
C GLU A 40 -12.85 12.57 -10.61
N PHE A 41 -13.85 12.28 -9.77
CA PHE A 41 -13.67 11.43 -8.60
C PHE A 41 -13.77 9.95 -9.00
N LEU A 42 -12.77 9.13 -8.65
CA LEU A 42 -12.82 7.69 -8.92
C LEU A 42 -14.06 7.05 -8.26
N ASN A 43 -14.70 6.13 -8.98
CA ASN A 43 -15.89 5.43 -8.50
C ASN A 43 -15.55 4.15 -7.71
N ASP A 44 -16.57 3.50 -7.13
CA ASP A 44 -16.41 2.25 -6.36
C ASP A 44 -15.77 1.12 -7.22
N VAL A 45 -16.12 1.03 -8.51
CA VAL A 45 -15.70 -0.05 -9.43
C VAL A 45 -14.21 0.04 -9.77
N ILE A 46 -13.70 1.22 -10.15
CA ILE A 46 -12.28 1.41 -10.50
C ILE A 46 -11.37 1.20 -9.28
N ILE A 47 -11.82 1.61 -8.08
CA ILE A 47 -11.10 1.35 -6.83
C ILE A 47 -11.01 -0.15 -6.55
N ASP A 48 -12.14 -0.86 -6.53
CA ASP A 48 -12.17 -2.30 -6.24
C ASP A 48 -11.44 -3.11 -7.33
N PHE A 49 -11.55 -2.72 -8.61
CA PHE A 49 -10.81 -3.31 -9.72
C PHE A 49 -9.30 -3.20 -9.50
N TYR A 50 -8.76 -1.98 -9.34
CA TYR A 50 -7.31 -1.80 -9.32
C TYR A 50 -6.68 -2.40 -8.07
N LEU A 51 -7.32 -2.30 -6.90
CA LEU A 51 -6.85 -2.98 -5.68
C LEU A 51 -6.83 -4.51 -5.85
N LYS A 52 -7.79 -5.08 -6.59
CA LYS A 52 -7.79 -6.51 -6.91
C LYS A 52 -6.73 -6.88 -7.95
N TYR A 53 -6.48 -6.03 -8.95
CA TYR A 53 -5.38 -6.19 -9.90
C TYR A 53 -4.01 -6.16 -9.20
N LEU A 54 -3.80 -5.23 -8.26
CA LEU A 54 -2.60 -5.18 -7.42
C LEU A 54 -2.40 -6.52 -6.70
N LEU A 55 -3.41 -7.02 -5.98
CA LEU A 55 -3.31 -8.25 -5.20
C LEU A 55 -3.13 -9.52 -6.05
N VAL A 56 -3.70 -9.58 -7.26
CA VAL A 56 -3.73 -10.79 -8.10
C VAL A 56 -2.59 -10.83 -9.13
N GLN A 57 -2.08 -9.68 -9.59
CA GLN A 57 -1.09 -9.62 -10.69
C GLN A 57 0.13 -8.73 -10.42
N LYS A 58 -0.01 -7.55 -9.77
CA LYS A 58 1.13 -6.60 -9.62
C LYS A 58 2.00 -6.86 -8.38
N ALA A 59 1.45 -7.41 -7.31
CA ALA A 59 2.13 -7.59 -6.03
C ALA A 59 3.03 -8.84 -5.99
N PRO A 60 4.19 -8.80 -5.30
CA PRO A 60 4.98 -9.99 -5.00
C PRO A 60 4.15 -11.10 -4.34
N ARG A 61 4.38 -12.35 -4.75
CA ARG A 61 3.62 -13.54 -4.26
C ARG A 61 3.69 -13.71 -2.73
N SER A 62 4.73 -13.19 -2.08
CA SER A 62 4.87 -13.10 -0.62
C SER A 62 3.85 -12.10 -0.03
N SER A 63 3.90 -10.84 -0.45
CA SER A 63 2.96 -9.78 -0.04
C SER A 63 1.51 -10.17 -0.30
N ALA A 64 1.21 -10.71 -1.49
CA ALA A 64 -0.14 -11.10 -1.88
C ALA A 64 -0.73 -12.20 -0.98
N LYS A 65 0.03 -13.27 -0.68
CA LYS A 65 -0.44 -14.37 0.20
C LYS A 65 -0.71 -13.91 1.64
N ARG A 66 0.08 -12.96 2.13
CA ARG A 66 0.01 -12.35 3.47
C ARG A 66 -1.07 -11.27 3.59
N SER A 67 -1.70 -10.87 2.48
CA SER A 67 -2.65 -9.75 2.44
C SER A 67 -4.08 -10.19 2.14
N HIS A 68 -5.05 -9.33 2.47
CA HIS A 68 -6.43 -9.41 2.01
C HIS A 68 -6.96 -8.00 1.69
N VAL A 69 -7.72 -7.88 0.61
CA VAL A 69 -8.36 -6.63 0.17
C VAL A 69 -9.87 -6.80 0.33
N PHE A 70 -10.49 -5.93 1.13
CA PHE A 70 -11.94 -5.76 1.17
C PHE A 70 -12.40 -4.81 0.05
N SER A 71 -13.62 -4.99 -0.47
CA SER A 71 -14.26 -4.00 -1.34
C SER A 71 -14.73 -2.76 -0.58
N SER A 72 -14.88 -1.63 -1.26
CA SER A 72 -15.34 -0.35 -0.68
C SER A 72 -16.68 -0.48 0.08
N PHE A 73 -17.53 -1.39 -0.38
CA PHE A 73 -18.82 -1.70 0.22
C PHE A 73 -18.72 -2.33 1.62
N PHE A 74 -17.57 -2.92 2.01
CA PHE A 74 -17.39 -3.53 3.33
C PHE A 74 -17.60 -2.50 4.46
N TYR A 75 -16.82 -1.43 4.48
CA TYR A 75 -16.92 -0.41 5.52
C TYR A 75 -18.28 0.29 5.47
N LYS A 76 -18.77 0.60 4.26
CA LYS A 76 -20.09 1.19 3.96
C LYS A 76 -21.25 0.40 4.60
N GLN A 77 -21.19 -0.94 4.63
CA GLN A 77 -22.21 -1.79 5.28
C GLN A 77 -21.94 -2.05 6.77
N LEU A 78 -20.67 -2.13 7.18
CA LEU A 78 -20.25 -2.25 8.58
C LEU A 78 -20.73 -1.04 9.39
N THR A 79 -20.42 0.18 8.93
CA THR A 79 -20.73 1.44 9.63
C THR A 79 -22.13 1.99 9.34
N ARG A 80 -22.93 1.29 8.51
CA ARG A 80 -24.30 1.70 8.19
C ARG A 80 -25.12 1.89 9.47
N ARG A 81 -25.98 2.92 9.49
CA ARG A 81 -27.00 3.03 10.54
C ARG A 81 -27.95 1.83 10.47
N ASP A 82 -28.42 1.45 11.65
CA ASP A 82 -29.41 0.39 11.82
C ASP A 82 -30.76 0.87 11.27
N ASN A 83 -31.53 -0.02 10.65
CA ASN A 83 -32.89 0.29 10.17
C ASN A 83 -33.96 -0.17 11.17
N ALA A 84 -35.21 0.28 10.99
CA ALA A 84 -36.33 -0.01 11.90
C ALA A 84 -36.71 -1.50 12.00
N ASN A 85 -36.20 -2.37 11.12
CA ASN A 85 -36.46 -3.80 11.11
C ASN A 85 -35.30 -4.62 11.72
N GLU A 86 -34.17 -4.00 12.08
CA GLU A 86 -33.09 -4.67 12.83
C GLU A 86 -33.43 -4.68 14.33
N ASP A 87 -33.36 -5.86 14.98
CA ASP A 87 -33.63 -6.01 16.42
C ASP A 87 -32.53 -5.35 17.28
N SER A 88 -32.69 -4.04 17.44
CA SER A 88 -31.86 -3.18 18.27
C SER A 88 -32.01 -3.44 19.78
N THR A 89 -33.02 -4.23 20.19
CA THR A 89 -33.38 -4.49 21.59
C THR A 89 -32.73 -5.74 22.18
N SER A 90 -32.64 -6.85 21.44
CA SER A 90 -32.03 -8.09 21.95
C SER A 90 -30.52 -8.19 21.64
N THR A 91 -30.09 -7.69 20.49
CA THR A 91 -28.79 -8.05 19.92
C THR A 91 -27.80 -6.88 19.94
N PRO A 92 -26.65 -7.01 20.64
CA PRO A 92 -25.59 -6.02 20.67
C PRO A 92 -25.20 -5.48 19.29
N ALA A 93 -25.04 -4.14 19.19
CA ALA A 93 -24.84 -3.45 17.91
C ALA A 93 -23.61 -3.97 17.12
N GLN A 94 -22.55 -4.42 17.79
CA GLN A 94 -21.38 -5.03 17.15
C GLN A 94 -21.72 -6.34 16.40
N LEU A 95 -22.57 -7.20 16.98
CA LEU A 95 -23.01 -8.44 16.34
C LEU A 95 -23.89 -8.16 15.12
N ARG A 96 -24.82 -7.20 15.22
CA ARG A 96 -25.67 -6.79 14.09
C ARG A 96 -24.86 -6.16 12.96
N ARG A 97 -23.87 -5.31 13.26
CA ARG A 97 -22.93 -4.76 12.27
C ARG A 97 -22.14 -5.87 11.57
N HIS A 98 -21.61 -6.83 12.34
CA HIS A 98 -20.91 -8.01 11.81
C HIS A 98 -21.80 -8.86 10.89
N GLN A 99 -23.05 -9.14 11.30
CA GLN A 99 -24.00 -9.94 10.52
C GLN A 99 -24.25 -9.39 9.09
N ARG A 100 -24.10 -8.07 8.88
CA ARG A 100 -24.23 -7.42 7.56
C ARG A 100 -23.02 -7.62 6.65
N VAL A 101 -21.85 -7.98 7.18
CA VAL A 101 -20.59 -8.15 6.44
C VAL A 101 -19.95 -9.53 6.56
N ARG A 102 -20.48 -10.43 7.41
CA ARG A 102 -19.99 -11.82 7.64
C ARG A 102 -19.75 -12.69 6.40
N THR A 103 -20.27 -12.29 5.24
CA THR A 103 -20.09 -12.98 3.96
C THR A 103 -18.79 -12.62 3.24
N TRP A 104 -18.20 -11.45 3.51
CA TRP A 104 -16.93 -11.02 2.90
C TRP A 104 -15.79 -11.99 3.24
N THR A 105 -15.74 -12.41 4.51
CA THR A 105 -14.74 -13.36 5.03
C THR A 105 -15.16 -14.82 4.90
N ARG A 106 -16.28 -15.16 4.24
CA ARG A 106 -16.87 -16.53 4.30
C ARG A 106 -15.88 -17.66 3.98
N HIS A 107 -14.91 -17.40 3.08
CA HIS A 107 -13.95 -18.39 2.57
C HIS A 107 -12.47 -18.04 2.85
N VAL A 108 -12.20 -17.22 3.87
CA VAL A 108 -10.84 -16.83 4.30
C VAL A 108 -10.80 -16.69 5.83
N ASP A 109 -9.71 -17.04 6.50
CA ASP A 109 -9.41 -16.50 7.83
C ASP A 109 -8.57 -15.24 7.66
N ILE A 110 -9.07 -14.10 8.14
CA ILE A 110 -8.34 -12.82 8.10
C ILE A 110 -7.27 -12.72 9.18
N PHE A 111 -7.29 -13.61 10.19
CA PHE A 111 -6.27 -13.71 11.23
C PHE A 111 -5.08 -14.61 10.81
N GLU A 112 -5.12 -15.18 9.59
CA GLU A 112 -3.96 -15.75 8.88
C GLU A 112 -3.26 -14.71 7.98
N LYS A 113 -3.70 -13.44 8.03
CA LYS A 113 -3.16 -12.35 7.22
C LYS A 113 -2.45 -11.35 8.11
N ASP A 114 -1.39 -10.78 7.55
CA ASP A 114 -0.63 -9.70 8.17
C ASP A 114 -1.17 -8.33 7.75
N PHE A 115 -1.85 -8.20 6.61
CA PHE A 115 -2.35 -6.91 6.12
C PHE A 115 -3.78 -7.01 5.58
N LEU A 116 -4.71 -6.26 6.18
CA LEU A 116 -6.09 -6.12 5.70
C LEU A 116 -6.28 -4.71 5.14
N PHE A 117 -6.40 -4.60 3.82
CA PHE A 117 -6.63 -3.35 3.11
C PHE A 117 -8.14 -3.08 3.03
N VAL A 118 -8.56 -1.91 3.48
CA VAL A 118 -9.96 -1.48 3.45
C VAL A 118 -10.05 -0.09 2.82
N PRO A 119 -10.47 0.02 1.54
CA PRO A 119 -10.80 1.29 0.93
C PRO A 119 -12.06 1.87 1.58
N VAL A 120 -12.03 3.16 1.92
CA VAL A 120 -13.14 3.87 2.56
C VAL A 120 -13.46 5.14 1.78
N ASN A 121 -14.73 5.32 1.43
CA ASN A 121 -15.27 6.57 0.92
C ASN A 121 -16.20 7.19 1.97
N GLN A 122 -15.93 8.43 2.37
CA GLN A 122 -16.82 9.25 3.19
C GLN A 122 -16.85 10.67 2.63
N GLU A 123 -18.05 11.25 2.50
CA GLU A 123 -18.25 12.64 2.05
C GLU A 123 -17.53 12.94 0.71
N ALA A 124 -17.67 12.01 -0.25
CA ALA A 124 -17.01 12.02 -1.56
C ALA A 124 -15.47 12.04 -1.52
N HIS A 125 -14.87 11.54 -0.43
CA HIS A 125 -13.44 11.46 -0.26
C HIS A 125 -12.95 10.04 0.07
N TRP A 126 -11.98 9.59 -0.73
CA TRP A 126 -11.33 8.29 -0.60
C TRP A 126 -10.14 8.32 0.35
N TYR A 127 -10.06 7.35 1.25
CA TYR A 127 -8.86 7.02 2.01
C TYR A 127 -8.73 5.51 2.22
N LEU A 128 -7.51 5.01 2.35
CA LEU A 128 -7.22 3.62 2.71
C LEU A 128 -7.03 3.51 4.22
N VAL A 129 -7.61 2.48 4.82
CA VAL A 129 -7.24 1.94 6.12
C VAL A 129 -6.50 0.62 5.89
N VAL A 130 -5.39 0.39 6.59
CA VAL A 130 -4.76 -0.94 6.67
C VAL A 130 -4.78 -1.39 8.12
N VAL A 131 -5.25 -2.62 8.36
CA VAL A 131 -5.06 -3.31 9.64
C VAL A 131 -3.85 -4.24 9.50
N CYS A 132 -2.79 -3.95 10.24
CA CYS A 132 -1.60 -4.78 10.30
C CYS A 132 -1.69 -5.80 11.44
N PHE A 133 -1.19 -7.01 11.21
CA PHE A 133 -1.04 -8.13 12.16
C PHE A 133 -2.28 -8.45 13.02
N PRO A 134 -3.50 -8.53 12.44
CA PRO A 134 -4.72 -8.83 13.19
C PRO A 134 -4.66 -10.16 13.97
N GLY A 135 -3.83 -11.11 13.53
CA GLY A 135 -3.65 -12.41 14.17
C GLY A 135 -2.61 -12.48 15.31
N MET A 136 -1.68 -11.53 15.44
CA MET A 136 -0.58 -11.63 16.43
C MET A 136 -1.05 -11.21 17.82
N ASP A 137 -0.87 -12.06 18.84
CA ASP A 137 -1.41 -11.82 20.20
C ASP A 137 -0.58 -10.81 21.03
N GLU A 138 0.75 -10.84 20.89
CA GLU A 138 1.67 -9.89 21.54
C GLU A 138 2.74 -9.43 20.52
N PRO A 139 3.34 -8.24 20.67
CA PRO A 139 4.20 -7.66 19.64
C PRO A 139 5.56 -8.36 19.55
N GLN A 140 5.77 -9.07 18.44
CA GLN A 140 7.03 -9.79 18.21
C GLN A 140 8.15 -8.82 17.82
N LEU A 141 9.39 -9.21 18.14
CA LEU A 141 10.62 -8.57 17.70
C LEU A 141 11.21 -9.40 16.57
N MET A 142 11.57 -8.76 15.45
CA MET A 142 12.11 -9.44 14.28
C MET A 142 13.46 -8.85 13.92
N GLU A 143 14.50 -9.66 14.01
CA GLU A 143 15.85 -9.28 13.61
C GLU A 143 15.94 -9.21 12.08
N ARG A 144 16.55 -8.15 11.54
CA ARG A 144 16.75 -7.99 10.10
C ARG A 144 17.95 -8.84 9.67
N GLU A 145 17.70 -9.92 8.93
CA GLU A 145 18.73 -10.54 8.11
C GLU A 145 19.31 -9.49 7.16
N GLY A 146 20.63 -9.29 7.23
CA GLY A 146 21.32 -8.29 6.43
C GLY A 146 21.31 -8.68 4.96
N GLN A 147 20.98 -7.73 4.09
CA GLN A 147 21.31 -7.86 2.67
C GLN A 147 22.81 -7.61 2.54
N ASP A 148 23.59 -8.68 2.40
CA ASP A 148 25.03 -8.58 2.15
C ASP A 148 25.31 -7.70 0.94
N SER A 149 26.17 -6.71 1.10
CA SER A 149 26.51 -5.78 0.03
C SER A 149 27.33 -6.50 -1.04
N VAL A 150 26.77 -6.61 -2.25
CA VAL A 150 27.51 -7.02 -3.44
C VAL A 150 28.73 -6.12 -3.60
N GLN A 151 29.92 -6.72 -3.58
CA GLN A 151 31.17 -5.99 -3.76
C GLN A 151 31.33 -5.62 -5.24
N GLU A 152 31.31 -4.33 -5.56
CA GLU A 152 31.77 -3.83 -6.86
C GLU A 152 33.29 -4.02 -6.98
N GLY A 153 33.69 -5.16 -7.56
CA GLY A 153 35.07 -5.43 -7.95
C GLY A 153 35.48 -4.66 -9.20
N THR A 154 35.60 -3.34 -9.11
CA THR A 154 36.01 -2.50 -10.25
C THR A 154 37.50 -2.66 -10.53
N GLU A 155 37.83 -3.13 -11.73
CA GLU A 155 39.21 -3.32 -12.19
C GLU A 155 40.00 -2.00 -12.22
N THR A 156 41.23 -2.00 -11.70
CA THR A 156 42.21 -0.92 -11.94
C THR A 156 43.58 -1.50 -12.28
N SER A 157 43.88 -1.57 -13.58
CA SER A 157 45.21 -1.89 -14.10
C SER A 157 45.90 -0.63 -14.60
N SER A 158 47.03 -0.23 -14.01
CA SER A 158 48.16 0.47 -14.68
C SER A 158 49.33 0.69 -13.73
N ASP A 159 50.54 0.76 -14.31
CA ASP A 159 51.82 0.74 -13.59
C ASP A 159 52.29 2.07 -13.01
N SER A 160 53.32 1.94 -12.16
CA SER A 160 54.12 2.99 -11.53
C SER A 160 54.66 4.09 -12.46
N MET A 161 54.96 5.28 -11.89
CA MET A 161 56.38 5.71 -11.80
C MET A 161 56.61 6.82 -10.75
N VAL A 162 57.90 7.11 -10.49
CA VAL A 162 58.42 8.02 -9.47
C VAL A 162 58.65 9.43 -10.03
N GLY A 163 58.42 10.46 -9.22
CA GLY A 163 58.80 11.86 -9.46
C GLY A 163 58.88 12.65 -8.15
N SER A 164 59.73 13.67 -8.07
CA SER A 164 60.03 14.36 -6.80
C SER A 164 60.09 15.88 -6.93
N GLU A 165 59.98 16.54 -5.77
CA GLU A 165 60.49 17.88 -5.43
C GLU A 165 59.78 19.19 -5.91
N ASN A 166 59.41 19.98 -4.89
CA ASN A 166 59.72 21.41 -4.66
C ASN A 166 59.00 22.58 -5.40
N GLN A 167 58.58 23.56 -4.56
CA GLN A 167 58.61 25.04 -4.76
C GLN A 167 57.64 25.68 -5.79
N GLU A 168 57.15 26.93 -5.66
CA GLU A 168 57.11 27.88 -4.52
C GLU A 168 55.98 28.96 -4.62
N ALA A 169 55.69 29.59 -3.47
CA ALA A 169 55.16 30.95 -3.20
C ALA A 169 54.41 31.84 -4.22
N SER A 170 53.23 32.35 -3.81
CA SER A 170 52.91 33.81 -3.66
C SER A 170 51.59 34.01 -2.88
N ARG A 171 51.54 34.73 -1.73
CA ARG A 171 51.31 36.20 -1.54
C ARG A 171 49.95 36.67 -2.11
N HIS A 172 49.01 37.32 -1.42
CA HIS A 172 48.90 38.14 -0.17
C HIS A 172 47.48 37.95 0.46
N HIS A 173 46.95 38.52 1.57
CA HIS A 173 47.28 39.45 2.70
C HIS A 173 46.26 39.06 3.85
N SER A 174 46.57 38.93 5.15
CA SER A 174 46.66 39.94 6.25
C SER A 174 45.48 40.94 6.35
N ASP A 175 44.76 41.19 7.46
CA ASP A 175 44.75 40.74 8.88
C ASP A 175 43.28 40.88 9.41
N GLY A 176 42.79 40.45 10.60
CA GLY A 176 43.29 39.84 11.85
C GLY A 176 42.18 40.01 12.93
N ASP A 177 42.19 39.50 14.17
CA ASP A 177 43.05 38.58 14.94
C ASP A 177 42.29 38.12 16.23
N LYS A 178 42.84 37.14 16.97
CA LYS A 178 42.51 36.62 18.33
C LYS A 178 41.42 35.54 18.41
N SER A 179 41.72 34.24 18.61
CA SER A 179 42.50 33.51 19.66
C SER A 179 41.73 33.33 20.98
N SER A 180 41.65 32.16 21.63
CA SER A 180 42.53 30.95 21.64
C SER A 180 41.67 29.66 21.71
N GLY A 181 42.11 28.47 21.27
CA GLY A 181 43.11 27.57 21.89
C GLY A 181 42.43 26.62 22.88
N ILE A 182 42.59 25.29 22.89
CA ILE A 182 43.71 24.39 22.54
C ILE A 182 43.19 23.13 21.78
N ALA A 183 44.07 22.42 21.07
CA ALA A 183 43.75 21.24 20.25
C ALA A 183 43.81 19.89 20.99
N SER A 184 43.24 18.84 20.39
CA SER A 184 43.87 17.51 20.23
C SER A 184 43.12 16.69 19.17
N SER A 185 43.84 15.81 18.47
CA SER A 185 43.29 14.90 17.44
C SER A 185 43.64 13.44 17.73
N SER A 186 43.22 12.53 16.85
CA SER A 186 43.46 11.07 16.83
C SER A 186 42.64 10.20 17.81
N SER A 187 41.57 9.62 17.26
CA SER A 187 41.21 8.19 17.35
C SER A 187 41.56 7.39 18.62
N PHE A 188 40.51 7.01 19.35
CA PHE A 188 40.35 5.60 19.71
C PHE A 188 39.13 5.04 18.94
N ALA A 189 39.25 3.81 18.46
CA ALA A 189 38.21 3.13 17.69
C ALA A 189 37.29 2.31 18.61
N SER A 190 36.23 1.75 18.02
CA SER A 190 35.35 0.74 18.63
C SER A 190 34.40 1.23 19.72
N GLU A 191 33.30 1.84 19.31
CA GLU A 191 31.99 1.43 19.85
C GLU A 191 30.89 1.41 18.78
N CYS A 192 31.23 0.90 17.59
CA CYS A 192 30.27 0.52 16.57
C CYS A 192 29.56 -0.80 16.93
N LEU A 193 28.94 -0.87 18.10
CA LEU A 193 28.11 -1.99 18.53
C LEU A 193 26.66 -1.75 18.10
N SER A 194 26.39 -2.07 16.84
CA SER A 194 25.10 -2.53 16.31
C SER A 194 23.84 -2.03 17.03
N ASN A 195 23.32 -0.86 16.61
CA ASN A 195 21.93 -0.48 16.88
C ASN A 195 20.98 -1.39 16.07
N PHE A 196 20.70 -2.58 16.59
CA PHE A 196 19.63 -3.46 16.10
C PHE A 196 18.28 -2.79 16.37
N ALA A 197 17.75 -2.08 15.37
CA ALA A 197 16.46 -1.39 15.41
C ALA A 197 15.32 -2.41 15.58
N SER A 198 14.95 -2.63 16.84
CA SER A 198 14.03 -3.66 17.30
C SER A 198 12.57 -3.18 17.27
N SER A 199 11.99 -3.07 16.07
CA SER A 199 10.57 -2.72 15.91
C SER A 199 9.66 -3.84 16.44
N GLN A 200 8.64 -3.50 17.26
CA GLN A 200 7.68 -4.47 17.81
C GLN A 200 6.29 -4.38 17.15
N PHE A 201 5.81 -5.48 16.58
CA PHE A 201 4.62 -5.51 15.72
C PHE A 201 3.29 -5.59 16.48
N HIS A 202 2.67 -4.45 16.78
CA HIS A 202 1.30 -4.41 17.32
C HIS A 202 0.26 -4.68 16.21
N CYS A 203 -0.93 -5.16 16.62
CA CYS A 203 -2.13 -5.09 15.79
C CYS A 203 -2.48 -3.61 15.56
N LEU A 204 -2.19 -3.09 14.37
CA LEU A 204 -2.18 -1.65 14.09
C LEU A 204 -3.23 -1.25 13.05
N VAL A 205 -4.13 -0.33 13.41
CA VAL A 205 -4.96 0.39 12.41
C VAL A 205 -4.21 1.63 11.93
N THR A 206 -3.69 1.62 10.71
CA THR A 206 -3.31 2.88 10.04
C THR A 206 -4.52 3.48 9.31
N CYS A 207 -4.81 4.75 9.57
CA CYS A 207 -5.71 5.56 8.76
C CYS A 207 -4.99 6.83 8.31
N MET A 208 -5.03 7.13 7.01
CA MET A 208 -4.31 8.28 6.45
C MET A 208 -5.10 9.61 6.50
N ARG A 209 -6.20 9.66 7.28
CA ARG A 209 -6.98 10.89 7.56
C ARG A 209 -7.60 10.93 8.96
N ALA A 210 -8.14 12.10 9.31
CA ALA A 210 -8.68 12.46 10.62
C ALA A 210 -9.88 11.62 11.12
N CYS A 211 -10.54 10.82 10.29
CA CYS A 211 -11.64 9.91 10.69
C CYS A 211 -11.16 8.69 11.52
N PHE A 212 -9.85 8.61 11.80
CA PHE A 212 -9.14 7.59 12.54
C PHE A 212 -9.87 6.98 13.76
N SER A 213 -10.40 7.79 14.68
CA SER A 213 -11.03 7.28 15.92
C SER A 213 -12.31 6.48 15.65
N ALA A 214 -13.10 6.90 14.65
CA ALA A 214 -14.26 6.14 14.19
C ALA A 214 -13.83 4.82 13.54
N CYS A 215 -12.80 4.85 12.68
CA CYS A 215 -12.24 3.65 12.07
C CYS A 215 -11.81 2.63 13.13
N LEU A 216 -10.96 3.03 14.08
CA LEU A 216 -10.46 2.16 15.14
C LEU A 216 -11.62 1.54 15.96
N TYR A 217 -12.65 2.32 16.29
CA TYR A 217 -13.85 1.82 16.97
C TYR A 217 -14.66 0.80 16.15
N PHE A 218 -14.80 0.98 14.84
CA PHE A 218 -15.51 0.01 13.99
C PHE A 218 -14.68 -1.25 13.73
N PHE A 219 -13.37 -1.13 13.48
CA PHE A 219 -12.50 -2.28 13.20
C PHE A 219 -12.25 -3.16 14.43
N SER A 220 -11.97 -2.58 15.60
CA SER A 220 -11.85 -3.34 16.86
C SER A 220 -13.09 -4.19 17.15
N ARG A 221 -14.28 -3.57 17.07
CA ARG A 221 -15.58 -4.22 17.29
C ARG A 221 -15.92 -5.26 16.23
N TYR A 222 -15.45 -5.08 14.99
CA TYR A 222 -15.58 -6.08 13.93
C TYR A 222 -14.67 -7.29 14.19
N LEU A 223 -13.38 -7.05 14.44
CA LEU A 223 -12.37 -8.11 14.62
C LEU A 223 -12.63 -8.95 15.87
N GLN A 224 -13.12 -8.36 16.95
CA GLN A 224 -13.52 -9.12 18.15
C GLN A 224 -14.61 -10.17 17.83
N VAL A 225 -15.63 -9.80 17.04
CA VAL A 225 -16.72 -10.71 16.65
C VAL A 225 -16.26 -11.69 15.57
N GLU A 226 -15.46 -11.25 14.60
CA GLU A 226 -14.91 -12.14 13.57
C GLU A 226 -13.98 -13.19 14.20
N TRP A 227 -13.19 -12.85 15.23
CA TRP A 227 -12.33 -13.80 15.95
C TRP A 227 -13.15 -14.89 16.63
N GLU A 228 -14.18 -14.52 17.38
CA GLU A 228 -15.11 -15.47 18.01
C GLU A 228 -15.78 -16.39 16.98
N VAL A 229 -16.15 -15.86 15.80
CA VAL A 229 -16.75 -16.62 14.69
C VAL A 229 -15.74 -17.52 13.96
N LYS A 230 -14.45 -17.16 13.91
CA LYS A 230 -13.42 -17.87 13.13
C LYS A 230 -12.60 -18.86 13.92
N ARG A 231 -12.15 -18.47 15.11
CA ARG A 231 -11.21 -19.21 15.96
C ARG A 231 -11.83 -19.63 17.30
N GLY A 232 -12.97 -19.04 17.66
CA GLY A 232 -13.62 -19.27 18.94
C GLY A 232 -12.93 -18.56 20.09
N GLY A 233 -13.56 -18.63 21.27
CA GLY A 233 -13.14 -17.88 22.44
C GLY A 233 -13.31 -16.37 22.28
N GLN A 234 -12.67 -15.62 23.17
CA GLN A 234 -12.71 -14.16 23.20
C GLN A 234 -11.29 -13.62 23.12
N ARG A 235 -11.07 -12.61 22.27
CA ARG A 235 -9.82 -11.86 22.16
C ARG A 235 -10.12 -10.38 22.27
N ASP A 236 -9.30 -9.66 23.02
CA ASP A 236 -9.45 -8.21 23.15
C ASP A 236 -8.83 -7.49 21.95
N PHE A 237 -9.58 -6.54 21.42
CA PHE A 237 -9.16 -5.59 20.39
C PHE A 237 -9.43 -4.14 20.84
N SER A 238 -9.55 -3.88 22.15
CA SER A 238 -9.65 -2.54 22.74
C SER A 238 -8.55 -1.59 22.22
N ALA A 239 -8.74 -0.28 22.37
CA ALA A 239 -7.72 0.70 22.00
C ALA A 239 -6.41 0.61 22.82
N GLU A 240 -6.36 -0.24 23.86
CA GLU A 240 -5.16 -0.55 24.64
C GLU A 240 -4.36 -1.71 24.01
N ARG A 241 -5.02 -2.64 23.32
CA ARG A 241 -4.41 -3.79 22.64
C ARG A 241 -4.26 -3.62 21.13
N MET A 242 -5.21 -2.93 20.51
CA MET A 242 -5.20 -2.53 19.11
C MET A 242 -4.79 -1.07 19.02
N VAL A 243 -3.50 -0.83 18.83
CA VAL A 243 -2.97 0.52 18.59
C VAL A 243 -3.49 1.02 17.24
N GLY A 244 -3.56 2.33 17.07
CA GLY A 244 -3.77 2.91 15.76
C GLY A 244 -2.91 4.14 15.53
N SER A 245 -2.59 4.42 14.27
CA SER A 245 -1.67 5.46 13.84
C SER A 245 -2.25 6.29 12.71
N HIS A 246 -2.02 7.60 12.75
CA HIS A 246 -2.16 8.43 11.56
C HIS A 246 -0.83 8.45 10.82
N CYS A 247 -0.69 7.63 9.76
CA CYS A 247 0.50 7.70 8.91
C CYS A 247 0.62 9.09 8.28
N ARG A 248 1.84 9.60 8.22
CA ARG A 248 2.16 10.78 7.40
C ARG A 248 2.62 10.28 6.04
N VAL A 249 1.95 10.70 4.98
CA VAL A 249 2.10 10.17 3.61
C VAL A 249 2.09 11.31 2.60
N PRO A 250 2.50 11.10 1.33
CA PRO A 250 2.50 12.17 0.34
C PRO A 250 1.06 12.64 0.08
N LEU A 251 0.76 13.91 0.37
CA LEU A 251 -0.60 14.46 0.26
C LEU A 251 -0.89 15.03 -1.14
N GLN A 252 -2.15 14.90 -1.57
CA GLN A 252 -2.68 15.50 -2.81
C GLN A 252 -2.58 17.04 -2.81
N ASP A 253 -2.40 17.60 -4.00
CA ASP A 253 -2.37 19.05 -4.26
C ASP A 253 -3.61 19.56 -5.03
N ASN A 254 -4.62 18.71 -5.21
CA ASN A 254 -5.90 19.02 -5.85
C ASN A 254 -7.10 18.46 -5.06
N SER A 255 -8.33 18.55 -5.62
CA SER A 255 -9.58 18.19 -4.95
C SER A 255 -10.03 16.74 -5.09
N SER A 256 -9.70 16.04 -6.19
CA SER A 256 -10.38 14.80 -6.60
C SER A 256 -9.49 13.56 -6.70
N ASP A 257 -8.17 13.70 -6.82
CA ASP A 257 -7.22 12.59 -6.96
C ASP A 257 -7.09 11.69 -5.71
N CYS A 258 -7.89 11.90 -4.66
CA CYS A 258 -7.87 11.10 -3.43
C CYS A 258 -7.99 9.59 -3.67
N GLY A 259 -8.72 9.19 -4.71
CA GLY A 259 -8.78 7.80 -5.17
C GLY A 259 -7.46 7.29 -5.76
N LEU A 260 -6.74 8.11 -6.54
CA LEU A 260 -5.42 7.72 -7.08
C LEU A 260 -4.38 7.62 -5.96
N TYR A 261 -4.40 8.55 -5.00
CA TYR A 261 -3.55 8.46 -3.81
C TYR A 261 -3.87 7.19 -3.00
N LEU A 262 -5.15 6.83 -2.82
CA LEU A 262 -5.57 5.56 -2.21
C LEU A 262 -4.90 4.36 -2.91
N LEU A 263 -5.02 4.30 -4.25
CA LEU A 263 -4.43 3.22 -5.05
C LEU A 263 -2.89 3.20 -5.00
N GLN A 264 -2.24 4.37 -5.00
CA GLN A 264 -0.77 4.46 -4.87
C GLN A 264 -0.29 4.03 -3.48
N TYR A 265 -0.99 4.36 -2.40
CA TYR A 265 -0.65 3.85 -1.06
C TYR A 265 -0.73 2.32 -1.02
N ALA A 266 -1.79 1.74 -1.59
CA ALA A 266 -1.96 0.29 -1.65
C ALA A 266 -0.89 -0.39 -2.51
N GLU A 267 -0.56 0.19 -3.67
CA GLU A 267 0.49 -0.32 -4.56
C GLU A 267 1.85 -0.30 -3.87
N SER A 268 2.24 0.84 -3.31
CA SER A 268 3.56 1.04 -2.68
C SER A 268 3.74 0.08 -1.49
N PHE A 269 2.69 -0.13 -0.68
CA PHE A 269 2.71 -1.10 0.42
C PHE A 269 2.74 -2.55 -0.05
N LEU A 270 2.04 -2.90 -1.14
CA LEU A 270 2.05 -4.28 -1.64
C LEU A 270 3.40 -4.64 -2.29
N GLN A 271 4.05 -3.67 -2.95
CA GLN A 271 5.38 -3.83 -3.54
C GLN A 271 6.48 -3.96 -2.46
N ASP A 272 6.55 -3.01 -1.53
CA ASP A 272 7.47 -3.02 -0.39
C ASP A 272 6.69 -2.80 0.92
N PRO A 273 6.23 -3.87 1.59
CA PRO A 273 5.47 -3.77 2.82
C PRO A 273 6.28 -3.06 3.91
N VAL A 274 5.70 -2.01 4.49
CA VAL A 274 6.33 -1.25 5.57
C VAL A 274 6.50 -2.18 6.78
N VAL A 275 7.71 -2.68 7.01
CA VAL A 275 8.05 -3.57 8.14
C VAL A 275 8.53 -2.84 9.38
N HIS A 276 8.76 -1.52 9.31
CA HIS A 276 9.18 -0.70 10.45
C HIS A 276 8.00 0.11 10.99
N PHE A 277 7.47 -0.31 12.15
CA PHE A 277 6.27 0.25 12.78
C PHE A 277 6.57 1.26 13.90
N ASP A 278 7.72 1.92 13.82
CA ASP A 278 8.15 2.93 14.78
C ASP A 278 7.21 4.16 14.69
N LEU A 279 6.35 4.33 15.70
CA LEU A 279 5.29 5.34 15.65
C LEU A 279 5.79 6.76 16.01
N PRO A 280 5.32 7.82 15.33
CA PRO A 280 4.38 7.79 14.19
C PRO A 280 5.07 7.38 12.89
N LEU A 281 4.37 6.56 12.11
CA LEU A 281 4.79 6.15 10.76
C LEU A 281 4.96 7.38 9.86
N ARG A 282 6.21 7.59 9.41
CA ARG A 282 6.67 8.70 8.57
C ARG A 282 7.02 8.19 7.19
N LEU A 283 6.15 8.48 6.24
CA LEU A 283 6.19 8.07 4.84
C LEU A 283 5.98 9.30 3.94
N GLU A 284 6.28 10.52 4.42
CA GLU A 284 6.07 11.78 3.69
C GLU A 284 6.72 11.83 2.28
N CYS A 285 7.74 11.01 2.04
CA CYS A 285 8.47 10.90 0.76
C CYS A 285 8.40 9.50 0.12
N TRP A 286 7.40 8.68 0.47
CA TRP A 286 7.26 7.28 0.03
C TRP A 286 7.26 7.08 -1.49
N PHE A 287 6.70 8.03 -2.23
CA PHE A 287 6.71 8.06 -3.69
C PHE A 287 6.68 9.51 -4.21
N PRO A 288 7.25 9.78 -5.40
CA PRO A 288 7.13 11.08 -6.06
C PRO A 288 5.70 11.28 -6.61
N ARG A 289 5.14 12.50 -6.45
CA ARG A 289 3.78 12.84 -6.92
C ARG A 289 3.53 12.56 -8.41
N GLN A 290 4.58 12.48 -9.23
CA GLN A 290 4.47 12.22 -10.65
C GLN A 290 3.82 10.86 -10.95
N GLN A 291 4.11 9.82 -10.16
CA GLN A 291 3.47 8.50 -10.29
C GLN A 291 1.94 8.60 -10.16
N VAL A 292 1.43 9.44 -9.26
CA VAL A 292 -0.01 9.63 -9.07
C VAL A 292 -0.65 10.40 -10.22
N ARG A 293 0.06 11.38 -10.80
CA ARG A 293 -0.41 12.17 -11.96
C ARG A 293 -0.58 11.32 -13.22
N GLU A 294 0.30 10.35 -13.42
CA GLU A 294 0.26 9.43 -14.56
C GLU A 294 -0.73 8.28 -14.36
N LYS A 295 -1.11 7.98 -13.11
CA LYS A 295 -1.94 6.82 -12.75
C LYS A 295 -3.35 6.81 -13.36
N ARG A 296 -3.94 7.96 -13.73
CA ARG A 296 -5.23 7.99 -14.47
C ARG A 296 -5.13 7.25 -15.80
N GLU A 297 -4.11 7.58 -16.58
CA GLU A 297 -3.87 6.96 -17.89
C GLU A 297 -3.26 5.56 -17.74
N GLU A 298 -2.43 5.30 -16.71
CA GLU A 298 -1.97 3.94 -16.39
C GLU A 298 -3.14 2.96 -16.17
N ILE A 299 -4.16 3.37 -15.41
CA ILE A 299 -5.36 2.55 -15.18
C ILE A 299 -6.17 2.39 -16.47
N ARG A 300 -6.30 3.45 -17.28
CA ARG A 300 -7.03 3.44 -18.55
C ARG A 300 -6.39 2.48 -19.55
N ASP A 301 -5.09 2.59 -19.77
CA ASP A 301 -4.34 1.73 -20.69
C ASP A 301 -4.30 0.27 -20.19
N LEU A 302 -4.18 0.04 -18.88
CA LEU A 302 -4.29 -1.29 -18.29
C LEU A 302 -5.64 -1.95 -18.59
N VAL A 303 -6.75 -1.23 -18.41
CA VAL A 303 -8.10 -1.74 -18.72
C VAL A 303 -8.22 -2.06 -20.22
N LEU A 304 -7.80 -1.14 -21.10
CA LEU A 304 -7.87 -1.34 -22.54
C LEU A 304 -6.97 -2.48 -23.02
N HIS A 305 -5.82 -2.71 -22.38
CA HIS A 305 -4.94 -3.85 -22.63
C HIS A 305 -5.62 -5.17 -22.22
N LEU A 306 -6.13 -5.26 -20.99
CA LEU A 306 -6.77 -6.47 -20.47
C LEU A 306 -8.05 -6.84 -21.25
N TYR A 307 -8.81 -5.85 -21.73
CA TYR A 307 -9.92 -6.07 -22.67
C TYR A 307 -9.46 -6.69 -23.99
N ARG A 308 -8.45 -6.11 -24.65
CA ARG A 308 -7.91 -6.61 -25.94
C ARG A 308 -7.33 -8.01 -25.79
N PHE A 309 -6.73 -8.32 -24.65
CA PHE A 309 -6.25 -9.66 -24.29
C PHE A 309 -7.42 -10.65 -24.15
N GLN A 310 -8.48 -10.31 -23.40
CA GLN A 310 -9.65 -11.18 -23.23
C GLN A 310 -10.41 -11.45 -24.54
N GLN A 311 -10.41 -10.51 -25.49
CA GLN A 311 -11.01 -10.73 -26.81
C GLN A 311 -10.10 -11.48 -27.80
N GLY A 312 -8.88 -11.89 -27.41
CA GLY A 312 -7.92 -12.53 -28.31
C GLY A 312 -7.44 -11.61 -29.45
N SER A 313 -7.64 -10.29 -29.33
CA SER A 313 -7.22 -9.30 -30.31
C SER A 313 -5.73 -8.98 -30.21
N LEU A 314 -5.12 -9.27 -29.07
CA LEU A 314 -3.67 -9.49 -28.97
C LEU A 314 -3.40 -10.95 -29.35
N GLY A 315 -2.86 -11.16 -30.54
CA GLY A 315 -2.52 -12.49 -31.04
C GLY A 315 -1.35 -13.13 -30.27
N ASN A 316 -1.17 -14.43 -30.47
CA ASN A 316 -0.07 -15.21 -29.86
C ASN A 316 1.26 -14.97 -30.60
N GLU A 317 1.75 -13.73 -30.55
CA GLU A 317 3.03 -13.28 -31.12
C GLU A 317 4.08 -12.99 -30.02
N GLY A 318 5.37 -13.13 -30.35
CA GLY A 318 6.47 -12.59 -29.54
C GLY A 318 6.74 -13.30 -28.20
N SER A 319 7.42 -14.45 -28.23
CA SER A 319 7.82 -15.19 -27.02
C SER A 319 9.03 -14.58 -26.26
N GLU A 320 9.14 -13.26 -26.21
CA GLU A 320 10.28 -12.55 -25.58
C GLU A 320 9.84 -11.52 -24.50
N ASP A 321 8.72 -10.80 -24.68
CA ASP A 321 8.17 -9.90 -23.64
C ASP A 321 7.39 -10.68 -22.55
N LYS A 322 8.10 -11.58 -21.87
CA LYS A 322 7.65 -12.17 -20.60
C LYS A 322 7.80 -11.18 -19.44
N ILE A 323 6.91 -10.19 -19.40
CA ILE A 323 6.38 -9.78 -18.09
C ILE A 323 5.78 -11.05 -17.45
N GLU A 324 6.13 -11.38 -16.21
CA GLU A 324 5.61 -12.58 -15.55
C GLU A 324 4.09 -12.48 -15.29
N ILE A 325 3.28 -12.85 -16.27
CA ILE A 325 1.85 -13.14 -16.09
C ILE A 325 1.76 -14.41 -15.23
N GLY A 326 1.83 -14.21 -13.91
CA GLY A 326 2.24 -15.22 -12.96
C GLY A 326 1.24 -16.35 -12.67
N ASN A 327 1.05 -17.26 -13.62
CA ASN A 327 0.37 -18.55 -13.50
C ASN A 327 -0.96 -18.52 -12.72
N VAL A 328 -2.03 -18.03 -13.35
CA VAL A 328 -3.41 -18.24 -12.88
C VAL A 328 -3.90 -19.66 -13.21
N VAL A 329 -3.13 -20.68 -12.82
CA VAL A 329 -3.52 -22.11 -12.85
C VAL A 329 -2.83 -22.87 -11.71
N GLN A 330 -3.52 -22.99 -10.57
CA GLN A 330 -3.83 -24.25 -9.89
C GLN A 330 -4.84 -24.01 -8.75
#